data_AF-A0A8H3SBW1-F1
#
_entry.id   AF-A0A8H3SBW1-F1
#
_cell.length_a   1.000
_cell.length_b   1.000
_cell.length_c   1.000
_cell.angle_alpha   90.00
_cell.angle_beta   90.00
_cell.angle_gamma   90.00
#
_symmetry.space_group_name_H-M   'P 1'
#
loop_
_entity.id
_entity.type
_entity.pdbx_description
1 polymer ?
#
loop_
_entity_poly.entity_id
_entity_poly.type
_entity_poly.pdbx_seq_one_letter_code
_entity_poly.pdbx_strand_id
1 'polypeptide(L)'
;MDESFILSEFDRLVNSGTVIYNDKEEMFEHIHGELKFQFLLTSALAKKPTIQLNPSAANGIDELDQKREGSDISTHGFEIGEINTSHILVANKFCWARPHLMLVTSDGYQRQYESLNLDDIRSAWSLLSTLDTDYVAFYNCGQDGGCSRLHKHLQLIPNSSKSLCVLS
;
A
#
# COMPACT_ATOMS: atom_id res chain seq x y z
N MET A 1 -14.10 -5.62 -10.60
CA MET A 1 -13.23 -4.50 -10.96
C MET A 1 -12.07 -5.10 -11.74
N ASP A 2 -11.75 -4.60 -12.93
CA ASP A 2 -10.65 -5.12 -13.74
C ASP A 2 -9.40 -4.23 -13.62
N GLU A 3 -8.26 -4.72 -14.14
CA GLU A 3 -6.99 -3.99 -14.07
C GLU A 3 -7.03 -2.64 -14.80
N SER A 4 -7.73 -2.56 -15.94
CA SER A 4 -7.83 -1.32 -16.71
C SER A 4 -8.52 -0.20 -15.91
N PHE A 5 -9.60 -0.53 -15.20
CA PHE A 5 -10.27 0.40 -14.31
C PHE A 5 -9.36 0.83 -13.16
N ILE A 6 -8.67 -0.11 -12.51
CA ILE A 6 -7.77 0.18 -11.36
C ILE A 6 -6.66 1.13 -11.79
N LEU A 7 -6.03 0.87 -12.93
CA LEU A 7 -4.98 1.73 -13.49
C LEU A 7 -5.50 3.13 -13.83
N SER A 8 -6.69 3.21 -14.46
CA SER A 8 -7.33 4.48 -14.81
C SER A 8 -7.62 5.33 -13.58
N GLU A 9 -8.14 4.72 -12.52
CA GLU A 9 -8.46 5.43 -11.29
C GLU A 9 -7.18 5.84 -10.52
N PHE A 10 -6.18 4.97 -10.48
CA PHE A 10 -4.87 5.30 -9.93
C PHE A 10 -4.24 6.50 -10.66
N ASP A 11 -4.26 6.51 -11.99
CA ASP A 11 -3.74 7.62 -12.79
C ASP A 11 -4.51 8.91 -12.54
N ARG A 12 -5.85 8.83 -12.40
CA ARG A 12 -6.67 9.98 -12.03
C ARG A 12 -6.21 10.58 -10.71
N LEU A 13 -5.92 9.74 -9.71
CA LEU A 13 -5.41 10.16 -8.41
C LEU A 13 -4.01 10.78 -8.50
N VAL A 14 -3.11 10.22 -9.30
CA VAL A 14 -1.77 10.79 -9.56
C VAL A 14 -1.89 12.16 -10.24
N ASN A 15 -2.71 12.25 -11.30
CA ASN A 15 -2.91 13.48 -12.07
C ASN A 15 -3.56 14.61 -11.25
N SER A 16 -4.38 14.25 -10.25
CA SER A 16 -4.95 15.22 -9.30
C SER A 16 -3.94 15.71 -8.25
N GLY A 17 -2.76 15.09 -8.14
CA GLY A 17 -1.77 15.35 -7.10
C GLY A 17 -2.09 14.72 -5.74
N THR A 18 -3.17 13.93 -5.66
CA THR A 18 -3.59 13.23 -4.42
C THR A 18 -2.61 12.10 -4.08
N VAL A 19 -2.21 11.32 -5.08
CA VAL A 19 -1.18 10.29 -4.97
C VAL A 19 0.15 10.84 -5.47
N ILE A 20 1.19 10.72 -4.64
CA ILE A 20 2.56 11.08 -5.01
C ILE A 20 3.20 9.86 -5.64
N TYR A 21 3.38 9.91 -6.96
CA TYR A 21 4.09 8.94 -7.77
C TYR A 21 5.17 9.65 -8.60
N ASN A 22 6.31 9.00 -8.80
CA ASN A 22 7.37 9.47 -9.69
C ASN A 22 7.81 8.32 -10.59
N ASP A 23 7.90 8.57 -11.88
CA ASP A 23 8.35 7.60 -12.89
C ASP A 23 9.88 7.54 -13.03
N LYS A 24 10.62 8.43 -12.36
CA LYS A 24 12.09 8.45 -12.33
C LYS A 24 12.63 7.52 -11.25
N GLU A 25 12.59 6.23 -11.54
CA GLU A 25 13.15 5.21 -10.68
C GLU A 25 14.37 4.55 -11.33
N GLU A 26 15.42 4.35 -10.54
CA GLU A 26 16.57 3.55 -10.96
C GLU A 26 16.55 2.23 -10.18
N MET A 27 16.42 1.13 -10.92
CA MET A 27 16.45 -0.21 -10.36
C MET A 27 17.82 -0.85 -10.64
N PHE A 28 18.46 -1.32 -9.58
CA PHE A 28 19.75 -2.03 -9.65
C PHE A 28 19.56 -3.45 -9.15
N GLU A 29 20.13 -4.41 -9.88
CA GLU A 29 20.13 -5.80 -9.47
C GLU A 29 21.50 -6.19 -8.93
N HIS A 30 21.51 -6.93 -7.82
CA HIS A 30 22.72 -7.52 -7.26
C HIS A 30 22.49 -9.00 -6.99
N ILE A 31 23.42 -9.84 -7.42
CA ILE A 31 23.36 -11.28 -7.20
C ILE A 31 24.47 -11.64 -6.21
N HIS A 32 24.08 -12.27 -5.10
CA HIS A 32 25.02 -12.78 -4.11
C HIS A 32 24.68 -14.25 -3.81
N GLY A 33 25.49 -15.15 -4.37
CA GLY A 33 25.18 -16.59 -4.39
C GLY A 33 23.95 -16.86 -5.27
N GLU A 34 22.96 -17.56 -4.71
CA GLU A 34 21.68 -17.86 -5.38
C GLU A 34 20.61 -16.79 -5.13
N LEU A 35 20.91 -15.78 -4.31
CA LEU A 35 19.97 -14.71 -3.97
C LEU A 35 20.13 -13.54 -4.94
N LYS A 36 19.00 -13.11 -5.48
CA LYS A 36 18.88 -11.90 -6.29
C LYS A 36 18.23 -10.80 -5.46
N PHE A 37 18.92 -9.68 -5.33
CA PHE A 37 18.47 -8.47 -4.66
C PHE A 37 18.13 -7.40 -5.70
N GLN A 38 17.05 -6.66 -5.45
CA GLN A 38 16.66 -5.51 -6.25
C GLN A 38 16.67 -4.28 -5.37
N PHE A 39 17.45 -3.28 -5.76
CA PHE A 39 17.55 -2.00 -5.10
C PHE A 39 16.81 -0.97 -5.94
N LEU A 40 15.85 -0.28 -5.33
CA LEU A 40 15.09 0.77 -5.97
C LEU A 40 15.49 2.13 -5.40
N LEU A 41 16.00 3.00 -6.26
CA LEU A 41 16.24 4.39 -5.93
C LEU A 41 15.10 5.24 -6.48
N THR A 42 14.29 5.79 -5.58
CA THR A 42 13.12 6.62 -5.94
C THR A 42 13.04 7.85 -5.05
N SER A 43 12.71 9.00 -5.64
CA SER A 43 12.47 10.23 -4.88
C SER A 43 11.03 10.32 -4.34
N ALA A 44 10.13 9.42 -4.76
CA ALA A 44 8.73 9.42 -4.31
C ALA A 44 8.63 9.24 -2.78
N LEU A 45 9.54 8.47 -2.21
CA LEU A 45 9.62 8.23 -0.76
C LEU A 45 10.28 9.36 0.02
N ALA A 46 11.02 10.28 -0.63
CA ALA A 46 11.68 11.39 0.07
C ALA A 46 10.68 12.37 0.71
N LYS A 47 9.44 12.41 0.21
CA LYS A 47 8.35 13.22 0.76
C LYS A 47 7.58 12.50 1.87
N LYS A 48 7.87 11.23 2.15
CA LYS A 48 7.24 10.49 3.24
C LYS A 48 7.74 11.08 4.56
N PRO A 49 6.86 11.54 5.47
CA PRO A 49 7.30 12.07 6.75
C PRO A 49 8.05 10.97 7.51
N THR A 50 9.33 11.21 7.80
CA THR A 50 10.13 10.32 8.64
C THR A 50 9.57 10.43 10.05
N ILE A 51 9.14 9.30 10.64
CA ILE A 51 8.69 9.26 12.02
C ILE A 51 9.85 9.72 12.90
N GLN A 52 9.79 10.95 13.41
CA GLN A 52 10.68 11.37 14.48
C GLN A 52 10.20 10.68 15.76
N LEU A 53 11.09 9.94 16.43
CA LEU A 53 10.86 9.24 17.70
C LEU A 53 10.67 10.20 18.91
N ASN A 54 10.13 11.40 18.69
CA ASN A 54 9.84 12.35 19.75
C ASN A 54 8.33 12.36 20.03
N PRO A 55 7.85 11.99 21.25
CA PRO A 55 6.42 11.88 21.56
C PRO A 55 5.70 13.24 21.69
N SER A 56 6.27 14.33 21.17
CA SER A 56 5.81 15.68 21.48
C SER A 56 6.02 16.62 20.31
N ALA A 57 5.16 16.50 19.29
CA ALA A 57 4.66 17.58 18.45
C ALA A 57 3.99 17.01 17.19
N ALA A 58 2.79 16.44 17.33
CA ALA A 58 1.89 16.26 16.19
C ALA A 58 0.89 17.43 16.13
N ASN A 59 1.41 18.65 15.97
CA ASN A 59 0.60 19.77 15.49
C ASN A 59 0.77 19.82 13.95
N GLY A 60 0.20 18.81 13.29
CA GLY A 60 -0.09 18.82 11.87
C GLY A 60 -1.59 19.05 11.73
N ILE A 61 -1.96 20.30 11.51
CA ILE A 61 -3.33 20.73 11.26
C ILE A 61 -3.78 20.07 9.94
N ASP A 62 -4.98 19.46 9.94
CA ASP A 62 -5.78 19.01 8.77
C ASP A 62 -5.71 17.54 8.26
N GLU A 63 -5.54 16.53 9.12
CA GLU A 63 -5.81 15.10 8.77
C GLU A 63 -6.93 14.44 9.63
N LEU A 64 -7.66 15.21 10.43
CA LEU A 64 -8.56 14.67 11.46
C LEU A 64 -10.01 14.42 11.01
N ASP A 65 -10.45 14.93 9.85
CA ASP A 65 -11.90 15.13 9.65
C ASP A 65 -12.65 13.99 8.94
N GLN A 66 -11.95 12.98 8.38
CA GLN A 66 -12.62 11.94 7.56
C GLN A 66 -12.03 10.52 7.69
N LYS A 67 -11.43 10.20 8.84
CA LYS A 67 -11.02 8.81 9.11
C LYS A 67 -12.25 7.98 9.48
N ARG A 68 -12.31 6.76 8.95
CA ARG A 68 -13.29 5.76 9.42
C ARG A 68 -13.13 5.57 10.92
N GLU A 69 -14.23 5.30 11.61
CA GLU A 69 -14.19 5.05 13.04
C GLU A 69 -13.19 3.91 13.37
N GLY A 70 -12.31 4.14 14.34
CA GLY A 70 -11.27 3.18 14.73
C GLY A 70 -10.00 3.17 13.85
N SER A 71 -10.01 3.80 12.67
CA SER A 71 -8.91 3.78 11.69
C SER A 71 -7.90 4.93 11.90
N ASP A 72 -6.60 4.62 11.85
CA ASP A 72 -5.53 5.61 11.75
C ASP A 72 -5.14 5.96 10.29
N ILE A 73 -5.68 5.20 9.33
CA ILE A 73 -5.54 5.41 7.88
C ILE A 73 -6.72 6.27 7.39
N SER A 74 -6.41 7.39 6.73
CA SER A 74 -7.41 8.15 5.97
C SER A 74 -7.53 7.53 4.58
N THR A 75 -8.70 6.97 4.25
CA THR A 75 -8.97 6.46 2.89
C THR A 75 -9.51 7.56 1.98
N HIS A 76 -10.08 8.62 2.55
CA HIS A 76 -10.87 9.61 1.80
C HIS A 76 -10.08 10.25 0.66
N GLY A 77 -10.60 10.13 -0.55
CA GLY A 77 -10.00 10.64 -1.77
C GLY A 77 -8.96 9.71 -2.39
N PHE A 78 -8.67 8.57 -1.76
CA PHE A 78 -7.76 7.53 -2.28
C PHE A 78 -8.50 6.26 -2.68
N GLU A 79 -9.80 6.18 -2.46
CA GLU A 79 -10.61 5.00 -2.78
C GLU A 79 -10.64 4.73 -4.29
N ILE A 80 -10.35 3.48 -4.65
CA ILE A 80 -10.56 2.96 -6.01
C ILE A 80 -11.89 2.20 -6.06
N GLY A 81 -12.22 1.48 -4.98
CA GLY A 81 -13.55 0.91 -4.76
C GLY A 81 -13.55 -0.27 -3.79
N GLU A 82 -14.73 -0.81 -3.52
CA GLU A 82 -14.91 -1.93 -2.60
C GLU A 82 -14.65 -3.27 -3.29
N ILE A 83 -13.85 -4.14 -2.66
CA ILE A 83 -13.63 -5.51 -3.16
C ILE A 83 -14.80 -6.40 -2.73
N ASN A 84 -15.25 -6.23 -1.49
CA ASN A 84 -16.44 -6.85 -0.91
C ASN A 84 -16.83 -6.05 0.35
N THR A 85 -17.76 -6.57 1.14
CA THR A 85 -18.23 -5.91 2.37
C THR A 85 -17.14 -5.77 3.45
N SER A 86 -16.07 -6.55 3.38
CA SER A 86 -15.00 -6.60 4.38
C SER A 86 -13.78 -5.74 4.05
N HIS A 87 -13.56 -5.37 2.79
CA HIS A 87 -12.34 -4.66 2.37
C HIS A 87 -12.60 -3.61 1.30
N ILE A 88 -11.88 -2.50 1.43
CA ILE A 88 -11.80 -1.44 0.43
C ILE A 88 -10.40 -1.39 -0.21
N LEU A 89 -10.38 -1.21 -1.53
CA LEU A 89 -9.17 -0.97 -2.29
C LEU A 89 -8.91 0.54 -2.37
N VAL A 90 -7.71 0.95 -1.95
CA VAL A 90 -7.27 2.35 -2.01
C VAL A 90 -5.89 2.43 -2.65
N ALA A 91 -5.57 3.56 -3.27
CA ALA A 91 -4.22 3.86 -3.71
C ALA A 91 -3.35 4.21 -2.49
N ASN A 92 -2.10 3.73 -2.46
CA ASN A 92 -1.14 4.24 -1.49
C ASN A 92 -0.84 5.72 -1.81
N LYS A 93 -0.60 6.56 -0.81
CA LYS A 93 -0.29 7.98 -1.02
C LYS A 93 1.14 8.20 -1.51
N PHE A 94 2.07 7.37 -1.05
CA PHE A 94 3.50 7.46 -1.36
C PHE A 94 3.92 6.20 -2.13
N CYS A 95 3.68 6.22 -3.43
CA CYS A 95 3.88 5.08 -4.31
C CYS A 95 5.22 5.17 -5.04
N TRP A 96 5.92 4.05 -5.10
CA TRP A 96 7.00 3.85 -6.06
C TRP A 96 6.51 3.03 -7.27
N ALA A 97 5.60 2.08 -7.04
CA ALA A 97 5.02 1.28 -8.11
C ALA A 97 3.73 1.89 -8.68
N ARG A 98 3.44 1.61 -9.96
CA ARG A 98 2.18 1.94 -10.63
C ARG A 98 1.40 0.67 -10.99
N PRO A 99 0.29 0.34 -10.29
CA PRO A 99 -0.24 0.99 -9.09
C PRO A 99 0.30 0.35 -7.80
N HIS A 100 0.65 1.13 -6.79
CA HIS A 100 0.85 0.63 -5.43
C HIS A 100 -0.46 0.77 -4.66
N LEU A 101 -1.04 -0.37 -4.32
CA LEU A 101 -2.39 -0.49 -3.77
C LEU A 101 -2.33 -0.91 -2.30
N MET A 102 -3.39 -0.55 -1.58
CA MET A 102 -3.66 -1.02 -0.23
C MET A 102 -5.07 -1.62 -0.17
N LEU A 103 -5.16 -2.83 0.36
CA LEU A 103 -6.42 -3.49 0.67
C LEU A 103 -6.67 -3.34 2.17
N VAL A 104 -7.53 -2.39 2.53
CA VAL A 104 -7.77 -1.97 3.92
C VAL A 104 -9.07 -2.61 4.40
N THR A 105 -9.08 -3.12 5.64
CA THR A 105 -10.33 -3.66 6.22
C THR A 105 -11.38 -2.56 6.34
N SER A 106 -12.64 -2.89 6.09
CA SER A 106 -13.77 -1.96 6.22
C SER A 106 -14.01 -1.57 7.68
N ASP A 107 -13.75 -2.51 8.61
CA ASP A 107 -13.78 -2.28 10.06
C ASP A 107 -12.46 -1.66 10.53
N GLY A 108 -12.52 -0.37 10.87
CA GLY A 108 -11.39 0.41 11.36
C GLY A 108 -10.75 -0.11 12.64
N TYR A 109 -11.43 -0.98 13.40
CA TYR A 109 -10.93 -1.52 14.65
C TYR A 109 -10.01 -2.74 14.49
N GLN A 110 -9.98 -3.36 13.30
CA GLN A 110 -9.03 -4.44 13.02
C GLN A 110 -7.59 -3.90 12.98
N ARG A 111 -6.68 -4.65 13.57
CA ARG A 111 -5.30 -4.22 13.84
C ARG A 111 -4.28 -4.98 13.03
N GLN A 112 -3.24 -4.26 12.63
CA GLN A 112 -2.13 -4.78 11.83
C GLN A 112 -1.29 -5.85 12.57
N TYR A 113 -1.45 -6.01 13.88
CA TYR A 113 -0.83 -7.10 14.64
C TYR A 113 -1.70 -8.36 14.71
N GLU A 114 -2.95 -8.30 14.24
CA GLU A 114 -3.80 -9.48 14.13
C GLU A 114 -3.36 -10.33 12.94
N SER A 115 -3.50 -11.64 13.07
CA SER A 115 -3.20 -12.56 11.95
C SER A 115 -4.16 -12.34 10.78
N LEU A 116 -3.69 -12.69 9.57
CA LEU A 116 -4.58 -12.77 8.41
C LEU A 116 -5.68 -13.82 8.67
N ASN A 117 -6.90 -13.46 8.36
CA ASN A 117 -8.07 -14.32 8.43
C ASN A 117 -8.53 -14.70 7.01
N LEU A 118 -9.59 -15.50 6.95
CA LEU A 118 -10.10 -16.01 5.67
C LEU A 118 -10.64 -14.91 4.74
N ASP A 119 -11.22 -13.84 5.29
CA ASP A 119 -11.77 -12.75 4.50
C ASP A 119 -10.67 -11.88 3.89
N ASP A 120 -9.55 -11.69 4.60
CA ASP A 120 -8.36 -11.04 4.05
C ASP A 120 -7.82 -11.81 2.83
N ILE A 121 -7.64 -13.12 2.98
CA ILE A 121 -7.13 -13.99 1.91
C ILE A 121 -8.11 -14.05 0.74
N ARG A 122 -9.42 -14.16 0.98
CA ARG A 122 -10.44 -14.13 -0.07
C ARG A 122 -10.42 -12.82 -0.83
N SER A 123 -10.30 -11.70 -0.14
CA SER A 123 -10.29 -10.37 -0.75
C SER A 123 -9.05 -10.16 -1.61
N ALA A 124 -7.86 -10.51 -1.08
CA ALA A 124 -6.62 -10.47 -1.83
C ALA A 124 -6.66 -11.41 -3.04
N TRP A 125 -7.12 -12.66 -2.86
CA TRP A 125 -7.24 -13.63 -3.94
C TRP A 125 -8.20 -13.17 -5.04
N SER A 126 -9.36 -12.63 -4.65
CA SER A 126 -10.35 -12.10 -5.59
C SER A 126 -9.77 -10.97 -6.43
N LEU A 127 -8.99 -10.07 -5.82
CA LEU A 127 -8.33 -8.99 -6.54
C LEU A 127 -7.26 -9.53 -7.49
N LEU A 128 -6.33 -10.35 -6.99
CA LEU A 128 -5.26 -10.95 -7.80
C LEU A 128 -5.78 -11.77 -8.98
N SER A 129 -6.91 -12.46 -8.81
CA SER A 129 -7.52 -13.25 -9.88
C SER A 129 -8.14 -12.42 -11.01
N THR A 130 -8.28 -11.11 -10.83
CA THR A 130 -8.86 -10.17 -11.82
C THR A 130 -7.82 -9.30 -12.52
N LEU A 131 -6.55 -9.39 -12.10
CA LEU A 131 -5.45 -8.61 -12.66
C LEU A 131 -4.77 -9.44 -13.76
N ASP A 132 -4.46 -8.82 -14.89
CA ASP A 132 -3.77 -9.48 -16.00
C ASP A 132 -2.25 -9.54 -15.73
N THR A 133 -1.73 -8.54 -15.02
CA THR A 133 -0.32 -8.48 -14.57
C THR A 133 -0.13 -9.27 -13.28
N ASP A 134 1.06 -9.86 -13.09
CA ASP A 134 1.44 -10.47 -11.81
C ASP A 134 1.61 -9.39 -10.72
N TYR A 135 1.03 -9.61 -9.54
CA TYR A 135 1.22 -8.74 -8.37
C TYR A 135 1.77 -9.54 -7.19
N VAL A 136 2.57 -8.87 -6.37
CA VAL A 136 2.93 -9.36 -5.04
C VAL A 136 2.02 -8.69 -4.02
N ALA A 137 1.29 -9.51 -3.26
CA ALA A 137 0.58 -9.06 -2.06
C ALA A 137 1.41 -9.40 -0.83
N PHE A 138 1.58 -8.43 0.08
CA PHE A 138 2.34 -8.63 1.32
C PHE A 138 1.66 -7.96 2.52
N TYR A 139 1.93 -8.52 3.70
CA TYR A 139 1.34 -8.10 4.97
C TYR A 139 2.41 -7.94 6.03
N ASN A 140 2.62 -6.69 6.45
CA ASN A 140 3.60 -6.33 7.47
C ASN A 140 2.93 -6.39 8.85
N CYS A 141 3.08 -7.52 9.55
CA CYS A 141 2.37 -7.80 10.80
C CYS A 141 3.08 -7.18 12.02
N GLY A 142 2.42 -6.24 12.70
CA GLY A 142 2.90 -5.64 13.95
C GLY A 142 4.15 -4.76 13.81
N GLN A 143 4.59 -4.18 14.94
CA GLN A 143 5.68 -3.20 14.99
C GLN A 143 7.01 -3.77 14.49
N ASP A 144 7.35 -4.99 14.90
CA ASP A 144 8.59 -5.66 14.48
C ASP A 144 8.57 -6.06 13.00
N GLY A 145 7.38 -6.14 12.38
CA GLY A 145 7.20 -6.41 10.96
C GLY A 145 7.27 -5.17 10.07
N GLY A 146 7.70 -4.01 10.58
CA GLY A 146 7.82 -2.78 9.79
C GLY A 146 6.48 -2.09 9.49
N CYS A 147 5.44 -2.37 10.28
CA CYS A 147 4.15 -1.70 10.20
C CYS A 147 4.29 -0.19 10.51
N SER A 148 3.74 0.65 9.64
CA SER A 148 3.66 2.11 9.86
C SER A 148 2.28 2.63 10.25
N ARG A 149 1.25 1.76 10.20
CA ARG A 149 -0.17 2.07 10.46
C ARG A 149 -0.86 0.94 11.20
N LEU A 150 -1.62 1.28 12.23
CA LEU A 150 -2.25 0.31 13.12
C LEU A 150 -3.47 -0.38 12.52
N HIS A 151 -4.23 0.28 11.66
CA HIS A 151 -5.39 -0.30 11.00
C HIS A 151 -4.93 -1.36 9.99
N LYS A 152 -5.57 -2.52 10.04
CA LYS A 152 -5.24 -3.69 9.25
C LYS A 152 -5.35 -3.45 7.73
N HIS A 153 -4.29 -3.74 7.01
CA HIS A 153 -4.22 -3.63 5.56
C HIS A 153 -3.15 -4.54 4.95
N LEU A 154 -3.43 -5.04 3.74
CA LEU A 154 -2.43 -5.64 2.85
C LEU A 154 -1.96 -4.62 1.83
N GLN A 155 -0.74 -4.77 1.35
CA GLN A 155 -0.20 -3.97 0.26
C GLN A 155 -0.02 -4.84 -0.98
N LEU A 156 -0.28 -4.25 -2.15
CA LEU A 156 -0.09 -4.92 -3.43
C LEU A 156 0.73 -4.01 -4.36
N ILE A 157 1.71 -4.60 -5.03
CA ILE A 157 2.53 -3.95 -6.05
C ILE A 157 2.70 -4.87 -7.26
N PRO A 158 2.80 -4.33 -8.49
CA PRO A 158 3.15 -5.10 -9.67
C PRO A 158 4.48 -5.81 -9.47
N ASN A 159 4.52 -7.07 -9.88
CA ASN A 159 5.73 -7.85 -9.89
C ASN A 159 6.51 -7.55 -11.18
N SER A 160 7.39 -6.56 -11.14
CA SER A 160 8.20 -6.15 -12.30
C SER A 160 9.31 -7.15 -12.67
N SER A 161 9.49 -8.23 -11.91
CA SER A 161 10.56 -9.23 -12.09
C SER A 161 10.13 -10.60 -11.57
N LYS A 162 10.52 -11.69 -12.24
CA LYS A 162 10.18 -13.08 -11.85
C LYS A 162 10.77 -13.54 -10.50
N SER A 163 11.34 -12.63 -9.71
CA SER A 163 11.94 -12.89 -8.41
C SER A 163 12.09 -11.57 -7.65
N LEU A 164 11.05 -11.15 -6.94
CA LEU A 164 11.06 -10.00 -6.03
C LEU A 164 10.97 -10.50 -4.58
N CYS A 165 11.94 -10.12 -3.76
CA CYS A 165 11.84 -10.22 -2.30
C CYS A 165 11.68 -8.78 -1.77
N VAL A 166 10.53 -8.48 -1.18
CA VAL A 166 10.26 -7.17 -0.56
C VAL A 166 10.76 -7.23 0.88
N LEU A 167 11.81 -6.49 1.20
CA LEU A 167 12.24 -6.23 2.57
C LEU A 167 11.78 -4.83 2.94
N SER A 168 10.92 -4.72 3.96
CA SER A 168 10.47 -3.45 4.55
C SER A 168 11.20 -3.14 5.83
#